data_AF-A0A2H6H6C0-F1
#
_entry.id   AF-A0A2H6H6C0-F1
#
_cell.length_a   1.000
_cell.length_b   1.000
_cell.length_c   1.000
_cell.angle_alpha   90.00
_cell.angle_beta   90.00
_cell.angle_gamma   90.00
#
_symmetry.space_group_name_H-M   'P 1'
#
loop_
_entity.id
_entity.type
_entity.pdbx_description
1 polymer ?
#
loop_
_entity_poly.entity_id
_entity_poly.type
_entity_poly.pdbx_seq_one_letter_code
_entity_poly.pdbx_strand_id
1 'polypeptide(L)'
;MGIDRDLLEAVRELDTHELQRLVILARARLESVGAITPGSDVNVSLRQQWIRCGKQSCSRCPHGPYWYAYWTENGQRCTRYVGKLPEEPAKLG
;
A
#
# COMPACT_ATOMS: atom_id res chain seq x y z
N MET A 1 1.79 15.47 -1.23
CA MET A 1 0.75 15.09 -0.23
C MET A 1 0.53 13.60 -0.32
N GLY A 2 0.53 12.90 0.81
CA GLY A 2 0.12 11.49 0.86
C GLY A 2 -1.40 11.37 0.82
N ILE A 3 -1.90 10.14 0.78
CA ILE A 3 -3.32 9.88 1.05
C ILE A 3 -3.58 10.28 2.50
N ASP A 4 -4.66 11.02 2.74
CA ASP A 4 -5.06 11.46 4.06
C ASP A 4 -5.37 10.29 5.00
N ARG A 5 -5.13 10.43 6.31
CA ARG A 5 -5.33 9.36 7.30
C ARG A 5 -6.80 8.94 7.38
N ASP A 6 -7.72 9.90 7.37
CA ASP A 6 -9.15 9.62 7.52
C ASP A 6 -9.67 8.89 6.28
N LEU A 7 -9.13 9.21 5.10
CA LEU A 7 -9.40 8.47 3.88
C LEU A 7 -8.88 7.03 3.95
N LEU A 8 -7.68 6.80 4.49
CA LEU A 8 -7.16 5.43 4.68
C LEU A 8 -8.06 4.61 5.63
N GLU A 9 -8.58 5.24 6.67
CA GLU A 9 -9.50 4.58 7.59
C GLU A 9 -10.85 4.30 6.93
N ALA A 10 -11.41 5.27 6.19
CA ALA A 10 -12.64 5.07 5.44
C ALA A 10 -12.53 3.90 4.45
N VAL A 11 -11.39 3.74 3.76
CA VAL A 11 -11.14 2.62 2.84
C VAL A 11 -11.15 1.26 3.55
N ARG A 12 -10.76 1.20 4.84
CA ARG A 12 -10.77 -0.06 5.61
C ARG A 12 -12.16 -0.53 6.00
N GLU A 13 -13.09 0.41 6.14
CA GLU A 13 -14.47 0.13 6.49
C GLU A 13 -15.34 -0.23 5.28
N LEU A 14 -14.81 -0.08 4.06
CA LEU A 14 -15.54 -0.42 2.83
C LEU A 14 -15.77 -1.91 2.71
N ASP A 15 -16.97 -2.27 2.24
CA ASP A 15 -17.26 -3.65 1.88
C ASP A 15 -16.63 -4.06 0.53
N THR A 16 -16.74 -5.34 0.17
CA THR A 16 -16.17 -5.89 -1.07
C THR A 16 -16.67 -5.17 -2.33
N HIS A 17 -17.94 -4.82 -2.41
CA HIS A 17 -18.51 -4.16 -3.59
C HIS A 17 -18.03 -2.70 -3.69
N GLU A 18 -17.97 -2.00 -2.56
CA GLU A 18 -17.42 -0.66 -2.48
C GLU A 18 -15.93 -0.63 -2.82
N LEU A 19 -15.15 -1.60 -2.34
CA LEU A 19 -13.75 -1.77 -2.70
C LEU A 19 -13.57 -2.04 -4.19
N GLN A 20 -14.39 -2.91 -4.79
CA GLN A 20 -14.36 -3.15 -6.23
C GLN A 20 -14.64 -1.86 -7.02
N ARG A 21 -15.67 -1.10 -6.62
CA ARG A 21 -15.99 0.19 -7.23
C ARG A 21 -14.85 1.20 -7.07
N LEU A 22 -14.23 1.27 -5.90
CA LEU A 22 -13.07 2.13 -5.66
C LEU A 22 -11.89 1.76 -6.57
N VAL A 23 -11.60 0.47 -6.73
CA VAL A 23 -10.53 -0.02 -7.64
C VAL A 23 -10.82 0.38 -9.08
N ILE A 24 -12.06 0.20 -9.55
CA ILE A 24 -12.47 0.60 -10.91
C ILE A 24 -12.27 2.10 -11.11
N LEU A 25 -12.72 2.93 -10.16
CA LEU A 25 -12.58 4.39 -10.23
C LEU A 25 -11.12 4.83 -10.20
N ALA A 26 -10.30 4.24 -9.32
CA ALA A 26 -8.89 4.53 -9.21
C ALA A 26 -8.14 4.16 -10.50
N ARG A 27 -8.42 2.98 -11.06
CA ARG A 27 -7.81 2.52 -12.32
C ARG A 27 -8.19 3.43 -13.49
N ALA A 28 -9.49 3.74 -13.65
CA ALA A 28 -9.96 4.65 -14.70
C ALA A 28 -9.30 6.03 -14.58
N ARG A 29 -9.08 6.53 -13.35
CA ARG A 29 -8.39 7.80 -13.14
C ARG A 29 -6.91 7.72 -13.56
N LEU A 30 -6.20 6.66 -13.17
CA LEU A 30 -4.81 6.45 -13.55
C LEU A 30 -4.63 6.37 -15.08
N GLU A 31 -5.54 5.67 -15.77
CA GLU A 31 -5.57 5.64 -17.24
C GLU A 31 -5.83 7.03 -17.81
N SER A 32 -6.80 7.79 -17.28
CA SER A 32 -7.15 9.12 -17.78
C SER A 32 -6.02 10.15 -17.70
N VAL A 33 -5.10 9.99 -16.73
CA VAL A 33 -3.94 10.88 -16.56
C VAL A 33 -2.67 10.32 -17.22
N GLY A 34 -2.78 9.19 -17.92
CA GLY A 34 -1.65 8.53 -18.58
C GLY A 34 -0.62 7.94 -17.63
N ALA A 35 -0.99 7.69 -16.37
CA ALA A 35 -0.10 7.07 -15.39
C ALA A 35 0.05 5.56 -15.63
N ILE A 36 -0.96 4.93 -16.22
CA ILE A 36 -0.92 3.52 -16.65
C ILE A 36 -1.51 3.40 -18.06
N THR A 37 -1.07 2.39 -18.79
CA THR A 37 -1.60 2.10 -20.13
C THR A 37 -2.85 1.23 -19.99
N PRO A 38 -3.93 1.48 -20.78
CA PRO A 38 -5.07 0.58 -20.81
C PRO A 38 -4.63 -0.86 -21.12
N GLY A 39 -5.02 -1.79 -20.25
CA GLY A 39 -4.64 -3.21 -20.38
C GLY A 39 -3.26 -3.58 -19.81
N SER A 40 -2.51 -2.64 -19.21
CA SER A 40 -1.32 -3.02 -18.44
C SER A 40 -1.73 -3.63 -17.10
N ASP A 41 -1.31 -4.87 -16.84
CA ASP A 41 -1.40 -5.48 -15.52
C ASP A 41 -0.11 -5.23 -14.74
N VAL A 42 -0.17 -4.29 -13.80
CA VAL A 42 0.93 -4.08 -12.85
C VAL A 42 0.75 -5.06 -11.70
N ASN A 43 1.61 -6.08 -11.64
CA ASN A 43 1.61 -7.00 -10.52
C ASN A 43 2.25 -6.34 -9.30
N VAL A 44 1.42 -6.01 -8.30
CA VAL A 44 1.85 -5.45 -7.03
C VAL A 44 1.91 -6.56 -5.98
N SER A 45 3.08 -6.71 -5.35
CA SER A 45 3.26 -7.57 -4.17
C SER A 45 3.44 -6.73 -2.91
N LEU A 46 2.75 -7.11 -1.84
CA LEU A 46 2.88 -6.46 -0.54
C LEU A 46 3.86 -7.25 0.33
N ARG A 47 4.75 -6.56 1.04
CA ARG A 47 5.66 -7.17 2.01
C ARG A 47 5.80 -6.32 3.26
N GLN A 48 5.87 -7.00 4.41
CA GLN A 48 6.21 -6.37 5.68
C GLN A 48 7.72 -6.12 5.78
N GLN A 49 8.10 -4.98 6.34
CA GLN A 49 9.48 -4.60 6.59
C GLN A 49 9.67 -3.99 7.97
N TRP A 50 10.81 -4.31 8.58
CA TRP A 50 11.30 -3.74 9.82
C TRP A 50 12.41 -2.73 9.50
N ILE A 51 12.31 -1.50 10.00
CA ILE A 51 13.18 -0.38 9.63
C ILE A 51 14.00 0.08 10.84
N ARG A 52 15.32 0.23 10.66
CA ARG A 52 16.18 0.91 11.63
C ARG A 52 16.21 2.41 11.31
N CYS A 53 15.86 3.25 12.28
CA CYS A 53 15.74 4.70 12.04
C CYS A 53 17.08 5.48 12.02
N GLY A 54 18.19 4.85 12.41
CA GLY A 54 19.52 5.47 12.42
C GLY A 54 19.76 6.51 13.53
N LYS A 55 18.75 6.84 14.36
CA LYS A 55 18.93 7.77 15.48
C LYS A 55 19.74 7.10 16.60
N GLN A 56 20.84 7.73 17.01
CA GLN A 56 21.73 7.23 18.08
C GLN A 56 20.99 7.00 19.41
N SER A 57 19.99 7.83 19.72
CA SER A 57 19.19 7.74 20.94
C SER A 57 17.98 6.79 20.85
N CYS A 58 17.78 6.09 19.72
CA CYS A 58 16.62 5.22 19.57
C CYS A 58 16.84 3.85 20.23
N SER A 59 16.14 3.62 21.34
CA SER A 59 16.12 2.34 22.06
C SER A 59 15.03 1.36 21.60
N ARG A 60 14.19 1.75 20.62
CA ARG A 60 12.99 1.00 20.18
C ARG A 60 13.09 0.47 18.75
N CYS A 61 14.30 0.44 18.18
CA CYS A 61 14.54 -0.15 16.87
C CYS A 61 14.62 -1.69 16.96
N PRO A 62 14.23 -2.42 15.90
CA PRO A 62 13.66 -1.91 14.64
C PRO A 62 12.18 -1.51 14.76
N HIS A 63 11.74 -0.58 13.93
CA HIS A 63 10.34 -0.14 13.86
C HIS A 63 9.57 -0.93 12.81
N GLY A 64 8.31 -1.26 13.09
CA GLY A 64 7.46 -2.03 12.18
C GLY A 64 6.54 -3.00 12.90
N PRO A 65 6.00 -4.02 12.19
CA PRO A 65 6.17 -4.21 10.75
C PRO A 65 5.42 -3.12 9.96
N TYR A 66 6.08 -2.61 8.92
CA TYR A 66 5.49 -1.67 7.97
C TYR A 66 5.21 -2.36 6.66
N TRP A 67 4.09 -2.05 6.03
CA TRP A 67 3.78 -2.58 4.70
C TRP A 67 4.37 -1.71 3.60
N TYR A 68 5.00 -2.40 2.65
CA TYR A 68 5.51 -1.83 1.42
C TYR A 68 4.95 -2.59 0.23
N ALA A 69 4.56 -1.83 -0.79
CA ALA A 69 4.21 -2.33 -2.11
C ALA A 69 5.46 -2.40 -2.99
N TYR A 70 5.55 -3.46 -3.79
CA TYR A 70 6.61 -3.71 -4.76
C TYR A 70 6.00 -4.09 -6.09
N TRP A 71 6.47 -3.45 -7.16
CA TRP A 71 6.09 -3.80 -8.52
C TRP A 71 7.24 -3.50 -9.48
N THR A 72 7.08 -3.93 -10.72
CA THR A 72 7.99 -3.57 -11.81
C THR A 72 7.24 -2.70 -12.80
N GLU A 73 7.82 -1.57 -13.16
CA GLU A 73 7.29 -0.65 -14.17
C GLU A 73 8.42 -0.31 -15.14
N ASN A 74 8.19 -0.51 -16.45
CA ASN A 74 9.18 -0.26 -17.50
C ASN A 74 10.56 -0.93 -17.24
N GLY A 75 10.55 -2.14 -16.67
CA GLY A 75 11.76 -2.89 -16.31
C GLY A 75 12.47 -2.41 -15.03
N GLN A 76 11.96 -1.37 -14.37
CA GLN A 76 12.50 -0.85 -13.12
C GLN A 76 11.70 -1.34 -11.92
N ARG A 77 12.41 -1.73 -10.86
CA ARG A 77 11.78 -2.14 -9.60
C ARG A 77 11.35 -0.92 -8.80
N CYS A 78 10.06 -0.81 -8.58
CA CYS A 78 9.45 0.26 -7.82
C CYS A 78 9.05 -0.23 -6.41
N THR A 79 9.10 0.68 -5.45
CA THR A 79 8.63 0.41 -4.08
C THR A 79 7.84 1.59 -3.53
N ARG A 80 6.85 1.32 -2.68
CA ARG A 80 6.08 2.37 -2.00
C ARG A 80 5.72 1.96 -0.59
N TYR A 81 5.90 2.87 0.36
CA TYR A 81 5.37 2.72 1.71
C TYR A 81 3.83 2.79 1.68
N VAL A 82 3.18 1.77 2.23
CA VAL A 82 1.71 1.68 2.30
C VAL A 82 1.21 2.15 3.65
N GLY A 83 1.92 1.80 4.74
CA GLY A 83 1.51 2.18 6.09
C GLY A 83 1.67 1.04 7.10
N LYS A 84 1.07 1.21 8.27
CA LYS A 84 0.75 0.11 9.18
C LYS A 84 -0.64 -0.39 8.83
N LEU A 85 -0.75 -1.59 8.29
CA LEU A 85 -2.04 -2.29 8.21
C LEU A 85 -2.24 -3.03 9.54
N PRO A 86 -3.48 -3.12 10.05
CA PRO A 86 -3.76 -4.00 11.17
C PRO A 86 -3.25 -5.40 10.84
N GLU A 87 -2.63 -6.08 11.80
CA GLU A 87 -2.38 -7.51 11.66
C GLU A 87 -3.75 -8.16 11.44
N GLU A 88 -3.88 -9.04 10.44
CA GLU A 88 -5.03 -9.94 10.40
C GLU A 88 -5.20 -10.51 11.81
N PRO A 89 -6.41 -10.56 12.39
CA PRO A 89 -6.58 -11.22 13.68
C PRO A 89 -5.95 -12.60 13.54
N ALA A 90 -4.90 -12.85 14.35
CA ALA A 90 -4.19 -14.10 14.35
C ALA A 90 -5.23 -15.22 14.28
N LYS A 91 -5.17 -16.06 13.24
CA LYS A 91 -6.09 -17.20 13.12
C LYS A 91 -6.06 -17.90 14.48
N LEU A 92 -7.16 -17.81 15.23
CA LEU A 92 -7.31 -18.58 16.46
C LEU A 92 -7.14 -20.04 16.03
N GLY A 93 -6.09 -20.67 16.55
CA GLY A 93 -5.89 -22.11 16.44
C GLY A 93 -6.94 -22.87 17.23
#